data_AF-I2C5U3-F1
#
_entry.id   AF-I2C5U3-F1
#
_cell.length_a   1.000
_cell.length_b   1.000
_cell.length_c   1.000
_cell.angle_alpha   90.00
_cell.angle_beta   90.00
_cell.angle_gamma   90.00
#
_symmetry.space_group_name_H-M   'P 1'
#
loop_
_entity.id
_entity.type
_entity.pdbx_description
1 polymer ?
#
loop_
_entity_poly.entity_id
_entity_poly.type
_entity_poly.pdbx_seq_one_letter_code
_entity_poly.pdbx_strand_id
1 'polypeptide(L)'
;MVCRLCKERGKTWEGSDPVCAFENGVFSPDNWACATMGKLRRLSEELGHSDRDDDSCGSIGYVPLSDNYASETYNDYGGYIIMMWYKERGKVGNALFMTDESTVTLTIEHAEIAIKTAERWLRND
;
A
#
# COMPACT_ATOMS: atom_id res chain seq x y z
N MET A 1 15.64 5.49 0.20
CA MET A 1 14.92 6.67 0.73
C MET A 1 13.84 6.19 1.69
N VAL A 2 13.59 6.88 2.81
CA VAL A 2 12.53 6.51 3.75
C VAL A 2 11.26 7.29 3.40
N CYS A 3 10.11 6.60 3.28
CA CYS A 3 8.84 7.25 2.99
C CYS A 3 8.40 8.16 4.16
N ARG A 4 7.56 9.16 3.86
CA ARG A 4 7.10 10.15 4.85
C ARG A 4 6.51 9.50 6.10
N LEU A 5 5.62 8.52 5.94
CA LEU A 5 4.98 7.83 7.07
C LEU A 5 5.98 7.04 7.93
N CYS A 6 7.03 6.46 7.33
CA CYS A 6 8.08 5.80 8.12
C CYS A 6 8.87 6.81 8.96
N LYS A 7 9.17 7.99 8.41
CA LYS A 7 9.84 9.07 9.14
C LYS A 7 8.99 9.58 10.30
N GLU A 8 7.70 9.78 10.07
CA GLU A 8 6.76 10.27 11.08
C GLU A 8 6.52 9.26 12.20
N ARG A 9 6.34 7.98 11.88
CA ARG A 9 6.08 6.95 12.89
C ARG A 9 7.31 6.61 13.72
N GLY A 10 8.50 6.58 13.10
CA GLY A 10 9.71 6.07 13.74
C GLY A 10 9.61 4.59 14.13
N LYS A 11 10.49 4.16 15.05
CA LYS A 11 10.44 2.85 15.70
C LYS A 11 9.75 2.98 17.05
N THR A 12 8.66 2.24 17.23
CA THR A 12 7.80 2.32 18.43
C THR A 12 7.71 0.99 19.18
N TRP A 13 8.54 0.00 18.83
CA TRP A 13 8.49 -1.35 19.39
C TRP A 13 9.90 -1.92 19.59
N GLU A 14 9.98 -2.94 20.45
CA GLU A 14 11.17 -3.75 20.64
C GLU A 14 11.21 -4.90 19.61
N GLY A 15 12.27 -4.96 18.81
CA GLY A 15 12.42 -5.92 17.70
C GLY A 15 13.26 -5.38 16.56
N SER A 16 13.17 -6.03 15.39
CA SER A 16 13.90 -5.62 14.18
C SER A 16 13.53 -4.21 13.74
N ASP A 17 14.51 -3.50 13.20
CA ASP A 17 14.32 -2.15 12.69
C ASP A 17 13.40 -2.15 11.45
N PRO A 18 12.58 -1.08 11.28
CA PRO A 18 11.77 -0.96 10.08
C PRO A 18 12.62 -0.76 8.83
N VAL A 19 12.29 -1.50 7.78
CA VAL A 19 12.83 -1.34 6.42
C VAL A 19 11.72 -0.79 5.53
N CYS A 20 11.95 0.39 4.96
CA CYS A 20 11.00 1.06 4.09
C CYS A 20 10.81 0.27 2.78
N ALA A 21 9.56 0.07 2.37
CA ALA A 21 9.25 -0.64 1.13
C ALA A 21 9.45 0.20 -0.14
N PHE A 22 9.84 1.47 -0.04
CA PHE A 22 9.99 2.36 -1.19
C PHE A 22 11.45 2.77 -1.38
N GLU A 23 12.23 1.93 -2.06
CA GLU A 23 13.60 2.25 -2.44
C GLU A 23 13.58 3.12 -3.70
N ASN A 24 14.17 4.31 -3.63
CA ASN A 24 14.13 5.31 -4.70
C ASN A 24 12.70 5.61 -5.21
N GLY A 25 11.70 5.51 -4.33
CA GLY A 25 10.29 5.77 -4.65
C GLY A 25 9.55 4.60 -5.30
N VAL A 26 10.19 3.45 -5.48
CA VAL A 26 9.60 2.25 -6.11
C VAL A 26 9.52 1.12 -5.07
N PHE A 27 8.45 0.32 -5.15
CA PHE A 27 8.25 -0.80 -4.24
C PHE A 27 9.39 -1.81 -4.31
N SER A 28 9.90 -2.19 -3.13
CA SER A 28 10.86 -3.27 -2.93
C SER A 28 10.23 -4.34 -2.02
N PRO A 29 10.27 -5.63 -2.42
CA PRO A 29 9.82 -6.72 -1.58
C PRO A 29 10.76 -6.97 -0.39
N ASP A 30 11.95 -6.34 -0.36
CA ASP A 30 12.83 -6.37 0.81
C ASP A 30 12.43 -5.27 1.81
N ASN A 31 11.31 -5.49 2.48
CA ASN A 31 10.75 -4.55 3.45
C ASN A 31 10.32 -5.23 4.75
N TRP A 32 10.29 -4.45 5.81
CA TRP A 32 9.88 -4.89 7.13
C TRP A 32 9.22 -3.75 7.89
N ALA A 33 7.98 -3.95 8.33
CA ALA A 33 7.19 -2.97 9.07
C ALA A 33 7.16 -1.58 8.40
N CYS A 34 7.12 -1.48 7.07
CA CYS A 34 7.00 -0.18 6.39
C CYS A 34 5.65 0.49 6.75
N ALA A 35 5.69 1.72 7.28
CA ALA A 35 4.49 2.43 7.74
C ALA A 35 3.48 2.69 6.60
N THR A 36 3.96 3.04 5.40
CA THR A 36 3.07 3.22 4.24
C THR A 36 2.38 1.91 3.84
N MET A 37 3.11 0.81 3.74
CA MET A 37 2.52 -0.49 3.41
C MET A 37 1.57 -0.99 4.50
N GLY A 38 1.92 -0.76 5.77
CA GLY A 38 1.03 -1.07 6.89
C GLY A 38 -0.26 -0.25 6.86
N LYS A 39 -0.18 1.02 6.51
CA LYS A 39 -1.36 1.89 6.33
C LYS A 39 -2.23 1.40 5.17
N LEU A 40 -1.64 1.07 4.02
CA LEU A 40 -2.39 0.53 2.88
C LEU A 40 -3.09 -0.80 3.21
N ARG A 41 -2.41 -1.73 3.88
CA ARG A 41 -3.02 -2.99 4.34
C ARG A 41 -4.22 -2.75 5.24
N ARG A 42 -4.05 -1.88 6.25
CA ARG A 42 -5.14 -1.52 7.15
C ARG A 42 -6.31 -0.87 6.42
N LEU A 43 -6.05 0.01 5.45
CA LEU A 43 -7.09 0.61 4.62
C LEU A 43 -7.81 -0.45 3.77
N SER A 44 -7.09 -1.42 3.22
CA SER A 44 -7.69 -2.55 2.50
C SER A 44 -8.62 -3.36 3.40
N GLU A 45 -8.25 -3.59 4.65
CA GLU A 45 -9.08 -4.29 5.65
C GLU A 45 -10.30 -3.45 6.06
N GLU A 46 -10.11 -2.16 6.36
CA GLU A 46 -11.18 -1.23 6.74
C GLU A 46 -12.22 -1.04 5.63
N LEU A 47 -11.81 -1.12 4.36
CA LEU A 47 -12.71 -1.09 3.19
C LEU A 47 -13.37 -2.46 2.90
N GLY A 48 -12.98 -3.54 3.58
CA GLY A 48 -13.46 -4.90 3.27
C GLY A 48 -12.90 -5.46 1.95
N HIS A 49 -11.75 -4.96 1.49
CA HIS A 49 -11.10 -5.31 0.23
C HIS A 49 -9.94 -6.30 0.38
N SER A 50 -9.89 -7.03 1.50
CA SER A 50 -8.84 -8.00 1.79
C SER A 50 -9.41 -9.39 2.04
N ASP A 51 -8.68 -10.40 1.62
CA ASP A 51 -8.96 -11.81 1.91
C ASP A 51 -7.72 -12.50 2.48
N ARG A 52 -7.94 -13.51 3.33
CA ARG A 52 -6.88 -14.26 4.00
C ARG A 52 -7.08 -15.75 3.81
N ASP A 53 -6.08 -16.37 3.19
CA ASP A 53 -5.95 -17.82 3.08
C ASP A 53 -4.71 -18.27 3.87
N ASP A 54 -4.96 -18.93 5.01
CA ASP A 54 -3.90 -19.46 5.88
C ASP A 54 -3.29 -20.78 5.40
N ASP A 55 -3.95 -21.47 4.45
CA ASP A 55 -3.63 -22.81 3.96
C ASP A 55 -3.00 -22.81 2.55
N SER A 56 -3.05 -21.69 1.81
CA SER A 56 -2.46 -21.59 0.48
C SER A 56 -1.59 -20.34 0.24
N CYS A 57 -2.16 -19.28 -0.34
CA CYS A 57 -1.46 -18.19 -1.01
C CYS A 57 -1.15 -17.00 -0.07
N GLY A 58 -1.55 -17.09 1.20
CA GLY A 58 -1.43 -16.01 2.17
C GLY A 58 -2.61 -15.04 2.07
N SER A 59 -2.34 -13.76 2.29
CA SER A 59 -3.33 -12.70 2.24
C SER A 59 -3.18 -11.84 0.99
N ILE A 60 -4.30 -11.41 0.45
CA ILE A 60 -4.39 -10.43 -0.64
C ILE A 60 -5.25 -9.26 -0.19
N GLY A 61 -4.94 -8.07 -0.66
CA GLY A 61 -5.80 -6.92 -0.49
C GLY A 61 -5.58 -5.87 -1.56
N TYR A 62 -6.57 -5.02 -1.74
CA TYR A 62 -6.46 -3.91 -2.67
C TYR A 62 -6.94 -2.58 -2.09
N VAL A 63 -6.31 -1.50 -2.53
CA VAL A 63 -6.69 -0.13 -2.19
C VAL A 63 -6.99 0.64 -3.48
N PRO A 64 -8.18 1.22 -3.62
CA PRO A 64 -8.53 2.00 -4.79
C PRO A 64 -7.76 3.31 -4.84
N LEU A 65 -7.41 3.73 -6.05
CA LEU A 65 -6.84 5.02 -6.38
C LEU A 65 -7.80 5.69 -7.36
N SER A 66 -8.28 6.89 -7.02
CA SER A 66 -9.12 7.71 -7.89
C SER A 66 -8.40 9.00 -8.29
N ASP A 67 -8.43 9.25 -9.59
CA ASP A 67 -8.13 10.48 -10.32
C ASP A 67 -8.56 11.79 -9.64
N ASN A 68 -9.68 11.83 -8.93
CA ASN A 68 -10.15 13.01 -8.19
C ASN A 68 -9.14 13.60 -7.19
N TYR A 69 -8.09 12.84 -6.85
CA TYR A 69 -7.01 13.22 -5.94
C TYR A 69 -5.61 13.14 -6.57
N ALA A 70 -5.52 12.68 -7.82
CA ALA A 70 -4.27 12.66 -8.56
C ALA A 70 -3.99 14.06 -9.12
N SER A 71 -2.71 14.40 -9.31
CA SER A 71 -2.36 15.65 -9.98
C SER A 71 -2.78 15.58 -11.46
N GLU A 72 -2.93 16.73 -12.14
CA GLU A 72 -3.15 16.80 -13.59
C GLU A 72 -2.09 16.05 -14.42
N THR A 73 -0.96 15.68 -13.79
CA THR A 73 0.12 14.88 -14.38
C THR A 73 -0.29 13.42 -14.60
N TYR A 74 -1.30 12.93 -13.88
CA TYR A 74 -1.85 11.59 -14.01
C TYR A 74 -3.17 11.65 -14.80
N ASN A 75 -3.05 11.65 -16.14
CA ASN A 75 -4.17 11.58 -17.10
C ASN A 75 -5.20 10.50 -16.73
N ASP A 76 -6.29 10.84 -16.04
CA ASP A 76 -7.50 10.01 -15.86
C ASP A 76 -7.27 8.52 -15.47
N TYR A 77 -6.20 8.20 -14.73
CA TYR A 77 -5.93 6.81 -14.32
C TYR A 77 -6.52 6.52 -12.95
N GLY A 78 -7.78 6.05 -12.95
CA GLY A 78 -8.30 5.23 -11.86
C GLY A 78 -7.62 3.85 -11.86
N GLY A 79 -7.43 3.26 -10.69
CA GLY A 79 -6.83 1.93 -10.59
C GLY A 79 -6.80 1.40 -9.17
N TYR A 80 -6.05 0.31 -8.99
CA TYR A 80 -5.95 -0.37 -7.71
C TYR A 80 -4.49 -0.65 -7.37
N ILE A 81 -4.12 -0.37 -6.12
CA ILE A 81 -2.93 -0.97 -5.54
C ILE A 81 -3.31 -2.37 -5.10
N ILE A 82 -2.73 -3.39 -5.72
CA ILE A 82 -2.88 -4.79 -5.31
C ILE A 82 -1.67 -5.17 -4.45
N MET A 83 -1.91 -5.79 -3.31
CA MET A 83 -0.88 -6.21 -2.36
C MET A 83 -1.08 -7.65 -1.95
N MET A 84 0.02 -8.39 -1.79
CA MET A 84 0.03 -9.71 -1.18
C MET A 84 1.03 -9.78 -0.04
N TRP A 85 0.65 -10.45 1.03
CA TRP A 85 1.49 -10.61 2.21
C TRP A 85 1.22 -11.95 2.90
N TYR A 86 2.22 -12.43 3.64
CA TYR A 86 2.10 -13.70 4.35
C TYR A 86 1.59 -13.47 5.77
N LYS A 87 0.30 -13.67 5.99
CA LYS A 87 -0.38 -13.57 7.30
C LYS A 87 -0.13 -12.21 7.98
N GLU A 88 -0.26 -12.10 9.30
CA GLU A 88 0.00 -10.84 10.01
C GLU A 88 1.48 -10.49 10.21
N ARG A 89 2.35 -10.79 9.24
CA ARG A 89 3.77 -10.39 9.31
C ARG A 89 3.96 -8.94 8.90
N GLY A 90 5.02 -8.30 9.39
CA GLY A 90 5.34 -6.91 9.06
C GLY A 90 5.75 -6.66 7.61
N LYS A 91 5.88 -7.70 6.78
CA LYS A 91 6.37 -7.62 5.39
C LYS A 91 5.22 -7.68 4.40
N VAL A 92 5.26 -6.83 3.37
CA VAL A 92 4.47 -7.03 2.14
C VAL A 92 5.36 -7.71 1.10
N GLY A 93 4.92 -8.86 0.59
CA GLY A 93 5.70 -9.71 -0.29
C GLY A 93 5.65 -9.27 -1.75
N ASN A 94 4.49 -8.78 -2.20
CA ASN A 94 4.32 -8.24 -3.54
C ASN A 94 3.34 -7.06 -3.51
N ALA A 95 3.60 -6.04 -4.33
CA ALA A 95 2.70 -4.91 -4.50
C ALA A 95 2.86 -4.28 -5.88
N LEU A 96 1.74 -3.99 -6.53
CA LEU A 96 1.68 -3.40 -7.86
C LEU A 96 0.55 -2.39 -7.96
N PHE A 97 0.65 -1.48 -8.93
CA PHE A 97 -0.46 -0.66 -9.38
C PHE A 97 -1.05 -1.30 -10.63
N MET A 98 -2.36 -1.48 -10.65
CA MET A 98 -3.12 -2.16 -11.71
C MET A 98 -4.20 -1.21 -12.23
N THR A 99 -4.27 -1.08 -13.55
CA THR A 99 -5.40 -0.50 -14.27
C THR A 99 -6.11 -1.62 -15.05
N ASP A 100 -7.18 -1.27 -15.76
CA ASP A 100 -7.84 -2.17 -16.72
C ASP A 100 -6.94 -2.55 -17.91
N GLU A 101 -5.97 -1.70 -18.25
CA GLU A 101 -5.06 -1.90 -19.37
C GLU A 101 -3.71 -2.55 -19.00
N SER A 102 -3.22 -2.36 -17.77
CA SER A 102 -1.84 -2.75 -17.44
C SER A 102 -1.57 -2.99 -15.95
N THR A 103 -0.38 -3.54 -15.68
CA THR A 103 0.19 -3.56 -14.33
C THR A 103 1.58 -2.95 -14.36
N VAL A 104 1.88 -2.14 -13.35
CA VAL A 104 3.20 -1.52 -13.15
C VAL A 104 3.63 -1.67 -11.70
N THR A 105 4.93 -1.58 -11.44
CA THR A 105 5.45 -1.61 -10.07
C THR A 105 4.86 -0.45 -9.26
N LEU A 106 4.46 -0.74 -8.02
CA LEU A 106 3.93 0.28 -7.13
C LEU A 106 4.99 1.35 -6.84
N THR A 107 4.60 2.64 -6.92
CA THR A 107 5.44 3.77 -6.55
C THR A 107 4.91 4.41 -5.26
N ILE A 108 5.76 5.20 -4.60
CA ILE A 108 5.35 5.96 -3.42
C ILE A 108 4.24 6.96 -3.75
N GLU A 109 4.24 7.51 -4.96
CA GLU A 109 3.22 8.43 -5.43
C GLU A 109 1.85 7.76 -5.56
N HIS A 110 1.79 6.57 -6.18
CA HIS A 110 0.57 5.75 -6.20
C HIS A 110 0.05 5.50 -4.78
N ALA A 111 0.94 5.10 -3.86
CA ALA A 111 0.59 4.84 -2.48
C ALA A 111 0.01 6.06 -1.74
N GLU A 112 0.60 7.25 -1.93
CA GLU A 112 0.14 8.48 -1.29
C GLU A 112 -1.21 8.95 -1.82
N ILE A 113 -1.48 8.79 -3.12
CA ILE A 113 -2.78 9.11 -3.71
C ILE A 113 -3.84 8.13 -3.20
N ALA A 114 -3.57 6.83 -3.25
CA ALA A 114 -4.51 5.80 -2.80
C ALA A 114 -4.88 5.96 -1.31
N ILE A 115 -3.93 6.33 -0.45
CA ILE A 115 -4.22 6.64 0.97
C ILE A 115 -5.22 7.79 1.07
N LYS A 116 -5.04 8.88 0.32
CA LYS A 116 -5.97 10.02 0.33
C LYS A 116 -7.35 9.62 -0.18
N THR A 117 -7.42 8.82 -1.25
CA THR A 117 -8.67 8.29 -1.81
C THR A 117 -9.42 7.47 -0.77
N ALA A 118 -8.79 6.43 -0.22
CA ALA A 118 -9.40 5.51 0.73
C ALA A 118 -9.85 6.20 2.02
N GLU A 119 -9.03 7.08 2.59
CA GLU A 119 -9.40 7.83 3.79
C GLU A 119 -10.58 8.77 3.55
N ARG A 120 -10.78 9.28 2.33
CA ARG A 120 -11.97 10.08 2.03
C ARG A 120 -13.20 9.20 1.88
N TRP A 121 -13.10 8.03 1.27
CA TRP A 121 -14.24 7.11 1.15
C TRP A 121 -14.73 6.67 2.53
N LEU A 122 -13.82 6.24 3.41
CA LEU A 122 -14.13 5.87 4.80
C LEU A 122 -14.71 7.00 5.67
N ARG A 123 -14.59 8.27 5.26
CA ARG A 123 -15.21 9.42 5.96
C ARG A 123 -16.61 9.75 5.48
N ASN A 124 -17.00 9.25 4.30
CA ASN A 124 -18.28 9.55 3.68
C ASN A 124 -19.27 8.36 3.71
N ASP A 125 -18.83 7.20 4.21
CA ASP A 125 -19.67 6.05 4.61
C ASP A 125 -20.13 6.17 6.07
#